data_AF-A0A964FKX3-F1
#
_entry.id   AF-A0A964FKX3-F1
#
_cell.length_a   1.000
_cell.length_b   1.000
_cell.length_c   1.000
_cell.angle_alpha   90.00
_cell.angle_beta   90.00
_cell.angle_gamma   90.00
#
_symmetry.space_group_name_H-M   'P 1'
#
loop_
_entity.id
_entity.type
_entity.pdbx_description
1 polymer ?
#
loop_
_entity_poly.entity_id
_entity_poly.type
_entity_poly.pdbx_seq_one_letter_code
_entity_poly.pdbx_strand_id
1 'polypeptide(L)'
;MTQKTISQDKSFSDLLQTIDPPGIADESMRQTVEILLNLVETLQLKVKDLESENQRLKDENNRLKGEQGKPEIKANSKGFKSQHSSEKERKTPKKHKKGSKNATIKIDREEILEYPTDKLPADAEFKG
;
A
#
# COMPACT_ATOMS: atom_id res chain seq x y z
N MET A 1 -14.38 4.08 0.97
CA MET A 1 -15.69 4.62 1.38
C MET A 1 -16.10 4.06 2.75
N THR A 2 -15.32 4.32 3.80
CA THR A 2 -15.50 3.67 5.13
C THR A 2 -15.62 4.67 6.28
N GLN A 3 -15.83 5.96 5.98
CA GLN A 3 -15.95 7.00 7.01
C GLN A 3 -17.37 7.20 7.54
N LYS A 4 -18.39 6.52 6.96
CA LYS A 4 -19.79 6.76 7.33
C LYS A 4 -20.24 5.98 8.57
N THR A 5 -19.64 4.82 8.87
CA THR A 5 -20.05 3.95 9.99
C THR A 5 -19.50 4.44 11.34
N ILE A 6 -18.21 4.78 11.43
CA ILE A 6 -17.56 5.24 12.68
C ILE A 6 -18.23 6.50 13.25
N SER A 7 -18.72 7.39 12.37
CA SER A 7 -19.47 8.59 12.78
C SER A 7 -20.87 8.28 13.32
N GLN A 8 -21.51 7.20 12.84
CA GLN A 8 -22.81 6.77 13.36
C GLN A 8 -22.68 6.03 14.70
N ASP A 9 -21.61 5.26 14.90
CA ASP A 9 -21.38 4.53 16.15
C ASP A 9 -21.14 5.46 17.35
N LYS A 10 -20.35 6.54 17.15
CA LYS A 10 -20.19 7.59 18.17
C LYS A 10 -21.52 8.27 18.50
N SER A 11 -22.31 8.59 17.47
CA SER A 11 -23.63 9.21 17.65
C SER A 11 -24.60 8.32 18.45
N PHE A 12 -24.52 6.99 18.29
CA PHE A 12 -25.41 6.05 18.99
C PHE A 12 -25.00 5.84 20.45
N SER A 13 -23.69 5.78 20.74
CA SER A 13 -23.20 5.75 22.13
C SER A 13 -23.61 7.00 22.90
N ASP A 14 -23.51 8.17 22.27
CA ASP A 14 -23.94 9.44 22.88
C ASP A 14 -25.45 9.44 23.13
N LEU A 15 -26.26 8.90 22.21
CA LEU A 15 -27.70 8.73 22.38
C LEU A 15 -28.07 7.83 23.58
N LEU A 16 -27.37 6.71 23.78
CA LEU A 16 -27.61 5.82 24.92
C LEU A 16 -27.30 6.48 26.26
N GLN A 17 -26.28 7.35 26.31
CA GLN A 17 -25.94 8.11 27.52
C GLN A 17 -26.98 9.19 27.90
N THR A 18 -27.89 9.53 26.98
CA THR A 18 -28.96 10.50 27.27
C THR A 18 -30.23 9.89 27.86
N ILE A 19 -30.32 8.55 27.93
CA ILE A 19 -31.50 7.86 28.47
C ILE A 19 -31.38 7.81 30.00
N ASP A 20 -32.41 8.27 30.70
CA ASP A 20 -32.51 8.26 32.17
C ASP A 20 -33.64 7.33 32.65
N PRO A 21 -33.37 6.03 32.88
CA PRO A 21 -34.38 5.07 33.36
C PRO A 21 -35.07 5.44 34.68
N PRO A 22 -34.40 6.04 35.69
CA PRO A 22 -35.03 6.54 36.91
C PRO A 22 -36.19 7.52 36.71
N GLY A 23 -36.24 8.22 35.57
CA GLY A 23 -37.34 9.14 35.23
C GLY A 23 -38.65 8.44 34.84
N ILE A 24 -38.66 7.11 34.71
CA ILE A 24 -39.84 6.32 34.33
C ILE A 24 -40.66 6.01 35.58
N ALA A 25 -41.89 6.55 35.64
CA ALA A 25 -42.79 6.37 36.77
C ALA A 25 -43.32 4.93 36.93
N ASP A 26 -43.46 4.18 35.83
CA ASP A 26 -43.90 2.80 35.87
C ASP A 26 -42.72 1.84 36.16
N GLU A 27 -42.83 1.12 37.27
CA GLU A 27 -41.80 0.18 37.76
C GLU A 27 -41.49 -0.93 36.74
N SER A 28 -42.53 -1.49 36.12
CA SER A 28 -42.39 -2.61 35.19
C SER A 28 -41.71 -2.20 33.88
N MET A 29 -42.04 -1.01 33.39
CA MET A 29 -41.43 -0.38 32.24
C MET A 29 -39.98 -0.01 32.52
N ARG A 30 -39.69 0.53 33.72
CA ARG A 30 -38.31 0.85 34.12
C ARG A 30 -37.40 -0.37 34.11
N GLN A 31 -37.84 -1.46 34.75
CA GLN A 31 -37.08 -2.71 34.78
C GLN A 31 -36.87 -3.30 33.37
N THR A 32 -37.89 -3.22 32.52
CA THR A 32 -37.79 -3.68 31.12
C THR A 32 -36.75 -2.87 30.34
N VAL A 33 -36.75 -1.54 30.50
CA VAL A 33 -35.78 -0.64 29.85
C VAL A 33 -34.36 -0.92 30.34
N GLU A 34 -34.16 -1.11 31.65
CA GLU A 34 -32.84 -1.46 32.22
C GLU A 34 -32.31 -2.78 31.65
N ILE A 35 -33.14 -3.81 31.56
CA ILE A 35 -32.75 -5.11 30.98
C ILE A 35 -32.38 -4.95 29.51
N LEU A 36 -33.15 -4.18 28.74
CA LEU A 36 -32.87 -3.93 27.33
C LEU A 36 -31.55 -3.18 27.15
N LEU A 37 -31.27 -2.17 27.96
CA LEU A 37 -30.01 -1.43 27.91
C LEU A 37 -28.80 -2.34 28.19
N ASN A 38 -28.88 -3.16 29.23
CA ASN A 38 -27.83 -4.14 29.56
C ASN A 38 -27.60 -5.15 28.41
N LEU A 39 -28.68 -5.59 27.76
CA LEU A 39 -28.60 -6.48 26.61
C LEU A 39 -27.94 -5.79 25.42
N VAL A 40 -28.33 -4.55 25.12
CA VAL A 40 -27.74 -3.76 24.03
C VAL A 40 -26.24 -3.55 24.27
N GLU A 41 -25.83 -3.22 25.50
CA GLU A 41 -24.41 -3.07 25.84
C GLU A 41 -23.65 -4.39 25.63
N THR A 42 -24.20 -5.51 26.11
CA THR A 42 -23.61 -6.83 25.90
C THR A 42 -23.46 -7.16 24.41
N LEU A 43 -24.46 -6.82 23.59
CA LEU A 43 -24.43 -7.04 22.14
C LEU A 43 -23.39 -6.14 21.47
N GLN A 44 -23.27 -4.88 21.87
CA GLN A 44 -22.26 -3.96 21.34
C GLN A 44 -20.84 -4.45 21.62
N LEU A 45 -20.57 -4.94 22.84
CA LEU A 45 -19.28 -5.53 23.18
C LEU A 45 -18.96 -6.74 22.29
N LYS A 46 -19.93 -7.66 22.12
CA LYS A 46 -19.75 -8.82 21.23
C LYS A 46 -19.52 -8.44 19.78
N VAL A 47 -20.23 -7.43 19.27
CA VAL A 47 -20.05 -6.95 17.89
C VAL A 47 -18.64 -6.40 17.71
N LYS A 48 -18.16 -5.57 18.65
CA LYS A 48 -16.80 -5.02 18.61
C LYS A 48 -15.74 -6.13 18.62
N ASP A 49 -15.91 -7.14 19.45
CA ASP A 49 -15.00 -8.29 19.50
C ASP A 49 -15.00 -9.06 18.17
N LEU A 50 -16.18 -9.33 17.61
CA LEU A 50 -16.32 -10.01 16.31
C LEU A 50 -15.71 -9.20 15.17
N GLU A 51 -15.89 -7.88 15.14
CA GLU A 51 -15.27 -7.01 14.14
C GLU A 51 -13.75 -7.04 14.23
N SER A 52 -13.19 -7.03 15.44
CA SER A 52 -11.75 -7.12 15.67
C SER A 52 -11.18 -8.45 15.18
N GLU A 53 -11.86 -9.56 15.47
CA GLU A 53 -11.46 -10.88 15.04
C GLU A 53 -11.59 -11.05 13.52
N ASN A 54 -12.67 -10.54 12.93
CA ASN A 54 -12.87 -10.54 11.49
C ASN A 54 -11.75 -9.75 10.78
N GLN A 55 -11.33 -8.62 11.33
CA GLN A 55 -10.21 -7.85 10.81
C GLN A 55 -8.89 -8.64 10.91
N ARG A 56 -8.63 -9.27 12.06
CA ARG A 56 -7.45 -10.13 12.26
C ARG A 56 -7.39 -11.26 11.24
N LEU A 57 -8.51 -11.93 10.99
CA LEU A 57 -8.61 -13.02 10.02
C LEU A 57 -8.41 -12.55 8.58
N LYS A 58 -8.92 -11.36 8.23
CA LYS A 58 -8.68 -10.76 6.90
C LYS A 58 -7.20 -10.45 6.69
N ASP A 59 -6.54 -9.87 7.69
CA ASP A 59 -5.12 -9.55 7.62
C ASP A 59 -4.27 -10.82 7.50
N GLU A 60 -4.62 -11.88 8.23
CA GLU A 60 -4.01 -13.20 8.10
C GLU A 60 -4.21 -13.81 6.72
N ASN A 61 -5.42 -13.73 6.16
CA ASN A 61 -5.72 -14.26 4.83
C ASN A 61 -4.91 -13.56 3.74
N ASN A 62 -4.78 -12.24 3.81
CA ASN A 62 -3.99 -11.44 2.87
C ASN A 62 -2.50 -11.78 3.00
N ARG A 63 -1.98 -11.94 4.22
CA ARG A 63 -0.61 -12.41 4.47
C ARG A 63 -0.35 -13.76 3.80
N LEU A 64 -1.25 -14.73 3.99
CA LEU A 64 -1.11 -16.06 3.39
C LEU A 64 -1.18 -16.04 1.87
N LYS A 65 -1.92 -15.09 1.28
CA LYS A 65 -1.96 -14.85 -0.17
C LYS A 65 -0.70 -14.16 -0.71
N GLY A 66 0.23 -13.76 0.16
CA GLY A 66 1.43 -13.02 -0.24
C GLY A 66 1.15 -11.56 -0.58
N GLU A 67 -0.02 -11.03 -0.23
CA GLU A 67 -0.34 -9.62 -0.36
C GLU A 67 0.36 -8.84 0.77
N GLN A 68 0.84 -7.62 0.47
CA GLN A 68 1.29 -6.72 1.53
C GLN A 68 0.06 -6.26 2.32
N GLY A 69 0.03 -6.59 3.61
CA GLY A 69 -1.02 -6.17 4.53
C GLY A 69 -1.19 -4.65 4.60
N LYS A 70 -2.25 -4.20 5.27
CA LYS A 70 -2.53 -2.76 5.41
C LYS A 70 -1.38 -2.08 6.14
N PRO A 71 -0.75 -1.04 5.56
CA PRO A 71 0.35 -0.34 6.22
C PRO A 71 -0.14 0.38 7.47
N GLU A 72 0.66 0.34 8.54
CA GLU A 72 0.41 1.10 9.76
C GLU A 72 0.72 2.58 9.52
N ILE A 73 -0.31 3.36 9.18
CA ILE A 73 -0.17 4.80 8.95
C ILE A 73 -0.16 5.51 10.31
N LYS A 74 1.03 5.91 10.76
CA LYS A 74 1.18 6.76 11.95
C LYS A 74 0.58 8.14 11.69
N ALA A 75 0.00 8.75 12.72
CA ALA A 75 -0.51 10.11 12.65
C ALA A 75 0.62 11.08 12.25
N ASN A 76 0.31 12.05 11.38
CA ASN A 76 1.25 13.11 11.02
C ASN A 76 1.58 13.95 12.26
N SER A 77 2.70 13.66 12.93
CA SER A 77 3.25 14.58 13.92
C SER A 77 3.72 15.84 13.19
N LYS A 78 3.07 16.98 13.45
CA LYS A 78 3.60 18.30 13.09
C LYS A 78 4.85 18.58 13.94
N GLY A 79 5.95 17.91 13.64
CA GLY A 79 7.15 17.99 14.45
C GLY A 79 8.26 17.23 13.76
N PHE A 80 9.31 17.98 13.41
CA PHE A 80 10.51 17.56 12.70
C PHE A 80 10.27 17.23 11.21
N LYS A 81 10.43 18.27 10.38
CA LYS A 81 10.93 18.11 9.01
C LYS A 81 12.37 17.61 9.09
N SER A 82 12.61 16.39 9.56
CA SER A 82 13.91 15.75 9.32
C SER A 82 14.06 15.68 7.81
N GLN A 83 15.13 16.29 7.29
CA GLN A 83 15.51 16.09 5.90
C GLN A 83 15.94 14.62 5.75
N HIS A 84 14.96 13.73 5.56
CA HIS A 84 15.17 12.31 5.26
C HIS A 84 15.68 12.10 3.83
N SER A 85 15.90 13.18 3.09
CA SER A 85 16.42 13.13 1.73
C SER A 85 17.88 12.74 1.78
N SER A 86 18.19 11.51 1.38
CA SER A 86 19.55 11.04 1.10
C SER A 86 20.20 11.76 -0.09
N GLU A 87 19.57 12.81 -0.64
CA GLU A 87 20.12 13.64 -1.72
C GLU A 87 21.48 14.24 -1.35
N LYS A 88 21.74 14.53 -0.06
CA LYS A 88 23.07 14.96 0.41
C LYS A 88 24.12 13.84 0.36
N GLU A 89 23.71 12.59 0.43
CA GLU A 89 24.57 11.40 0.35
C GLU A 89 24.72 10.88 -1.09
N ARG A 90 23.92 11.43 -2.03
CA ARG A 90 23.93 11.01 -3.43
C ARG A 90 25.26 11.42 -4.08
N LYS A 91 26.04 10.42 -4.49
CA LYS A 91 27.24 10.66 -5.29
C LYS A 91 26.87 11.34 -6.60
N THR A 92 27.54 12.45 -6.90
CA THR A 92 27.42 13.11 -8.20
C THR A 92 27.95 12.16 -9.29
N PRO A 93 27.16 11.93 -10.36
CA PRO A 93 27.59 11.05 -11.43
C PRO A 93 28.81 11.67 -12.12
N LYS A 94 29.96 11.01 -12.00
CA LYS A 94 31.16 11.38 -12.76
C LYS A 94 30.96 10.98 -14.22
N LYS A 95 31.36 11.87 -15.13
CA LYS A 95 31.31 11.62 -16.58
C LYS A 95 32.22 10.45 -16.92
N HIS A 96 31.63 9.29 -17.21
CA HIS A 96 32.36 8.10 -17.61
C HIS A 96 32.95 8.31 -19.01
N LYS A 97 34.27 8.22 -19.15
CA LYS A 97 34.93 8.18 -20.46
C LYS A 97 35.23 6.73 -20.80
N LYS A 98 34.54 6.18 -21.81
CA LYS A 98 34.95 4.89 -22.39
C LYS A 98 36.24 5.12 -23.17
N GLY A 99 37.31 4.45 -22.78
CA GLY A 99 38.49 4.29 -23.65
C GLY A 99 38.09 3.44 -24.86
N SER A 100 38.51 3.83 -26.07
CA SER A 100 38.32 2.98 -27.24
C SER A 100 39.21 1.74 -27.08
N LYS A 101 38.57 0.56 -27.03
CA LYS A 101 39.29 -0.71 -26.87
C LYS A 101 40.28 -0.99 -28.02
N ASN A 102 40.12 -0.29 -29.14
CA ASN A 102 40.86 -0.52 -30.38
C ASN A 102 41.65 0.71 -30.84
N ALA A 103 42.08 1.60 -29.94
CA ALA A 103 42.78 2.84 -30.33
C ALA A 103 44.06 2.59 -31.15
N THR A 104 44.71 1.46 -30.90
CA THR A 104 46.03 1.10 -31.45
C THR A 104 46.04 -0.37 -31.86
N ILE A 105 45.01 -0.83 -32.59
CA ILE A 105 45.09 -2.17 -33.19
C ILE A 105 45.96 -2.06 -34.45
N LYS A 106 47.08 -2.79 -34.44
CA LYS A 106 47.91 -2.96 -35.61
C LYS A 106 47.26 -4.02 -36.50
N ILE A 107 46.98 -3.66 -37.75
CA ILE A 107 46.47 -4.60 -38.74
C ILE A 107 47.68 -5.34 -39.31
N ASP A 108 47.79 -6.63 -39.02
CA ASP A 108 48.92 -7.45 -39.45
C ASP A 108 48.72 -8.07 -40.84
N ARG A 109 47.47 -8.13 -41.33
CA ARG A 109 47.12 -8.67 -42.65
C ARG A 109 45.80 -8.07 -43.16
N GLU A 110 45.80 -7.62 -44.42
CA GLU A 110 44.59 -7.27 -45.17
C GLU A 110 44.51 -8.17 -46.40
N GLU A 111 43.30 -8.65 -46.70
CA GLU A 111 43.04 -9.49 -47.86
C GLU A 111 41.72 -9.05 -48.51
N ILE A 112 41.79 -8.72 -49.79
CA ILE A 112 40.62 -8.34 -50.58
C ILE A 112 39.98 -9.62 -51.09
N LEU A 113 38.74 -9.88 -50.68
CA LEU A 113 37.97 -11.03 -51.12
C LEU A 113 36.95 -10.60 -52.17
N GLU A 114 37.14 -11.10 -53.39
CA GLU A 114 36.14 -10.97 -54.46
C GLU A 114 35.08 -12.06 -54.30
N TYR A 115 33.83 -11.64 -54.12
CA TYR A 115 32.71 -12.56 -53.99
C TYR A 115 32.00 -12.71 -55.34
N PRO A 116 31.71 -13.95 -55.79
CA PRO A 116 31.04 -14.18 -57.06
C PRO A 116 29.61 -13.60 -57.04
N THR A 117 29.32 -12.78 -58.04
CA THR A 117 28.04 -12.06 -58.20
C THR A 117 26.86 -13.00 -58.34
N ASP A 118 27.08 -14.20 -58.89
CA ASP A 118 26.04 -15.18 -59.17
C ASP A 118 25.43 -15.82 -57.92
N LYS A 119 26.10 -15.65 -56.77
CA LYS A 119 25.62 -16.12 -55.46
C LYS A 119 24.92 -15.02 -54.65
N LEU A 120 24.85 -13.80 -55.18
CA LEU A 120 24.15 -12.71 -54.51
C LEU A 120 22.63 -12.87 -54.68
N PRO A 121 21.84 -12.56 -53.64
CA PRO A 121 20.39 -12.51 -53.76
C PRO A 121 19.97 -11.38 -54.71
N ALA A 122 18.79 -11.51 -55.31
CA ALA A 122 18.33 -10.62 -56.38
C ALA A 122 18.14 -9.15 -55.96
N ASP A 123 17.99 -8.89 -54.66
CA ASP A 123 17.83 -7.57 -54.05
C ASP A 123 19.15 -7.00 -53.48
N ALA A 124 20.29 -7.64 -53.76
CA ALA A 124 21.59 -7.15 -53.30
C ALA A 124 22.00 -5.86 -54.01
N GLU A 125 22.10 -4.77 -53.26
CA GLU A 125 22.63 -3.48 -53.73
C GLU A 125 23.95 -3.12 -53.03
N PHE A 126 24.95 -2.69 -53.79
CA PHE A 126 26.20 -2.17 -53.24
C PHE A 126 26.00 -0.76 -52.68
N LYS A 127 26.29 -0.55 -51.39
CA LYS A 127 26.06 0.73 -50.69
C LYS A 127 27.32 1.52 -50.33
N GLY A 128 28.51 1.05 -50.74
CA GLY A 128 29.79 1.67 -50.38
C GLY A 128 30.23 1.32 -48.98
#